data_AF-X0LAU4-F1
#
_entry.id   AF-X0LAU4-F1
#
_cell.length_a   1.000
_cell.length_b   1.000
_cell.length_c   1.000
_cell.angle_alpha   90.00
_cell.angle_beta   90.00
_cell.angle_gamma   90.00
#
_symmetry.space_group_name_H-M   'P 1'
#
loop_
_entity.id
_entity.type
_entity.pdbx_description
1 polymer ?
#
loop_
_entity_poly.entity_id
_entity_poly.type
_entity_poly.pdbx_seq_one_letter_code
_entity_poly.pdbx_strand_id
1 'polypeptide(L)'
;MSSPSPDQQDTESVSSVDTFDPTPTLALKKITREEALEQTSEHIGKMGKSKFLDKLLKPAVSKWLTEPILRVLPPKMKHTVHAWCLSHDPMWFNKLSEFIDEDISEWEYTVEVPNRRKDMVWCGMGADILRFYVADLKPLRKRLPELERREIVNKVRKGLTLFADFHDEKMKAMEHEAHDLVQQERDSTDIERSAFLTAFELQNEAIAD
;
A
#
# COMPACT_ATOMS: atom_id res chain seq x y z
N MET A 1 -5.24 -52.25 -54.86
CA MET A 1 -3.85 -51.75 -54.77
C MET A 1 -3.91 -50.34 -55.34
N SER A 2 -3.81 -49.23 -54.62
CA SER A 2 -3.16 -48.97 -53.34
C SER A 2 -3.80 -47.76 -52.66
N SER A 3 -3.62 -47.70 -51.35
CA SER A 3 -4.14 -46.77 -50.35
C SER A 3 -3.83 -45.29 -50.62
N PRO A 4 -4.63 -44.34 -50.08
CA PRO A 4 -4.21 -42.94 -50.00
C PRO A 4 -3.24 -42.73 -48.82
N SER A 5 -2.10 -42.07 -49.07
CA SER A 5 -1.13 -41.65 -48.04
C SER A 5 -1.73 -40.62 -47.07
N PRO A 6 -1.45 -40.72 -45.77
CA PRO A 6 -1.79 -39.68 -44.81
C PRO A 6 -0.55 -38.81 -44.53
N ASP A 7 -0.28 -37.80 -45.36
CA ASP A 7 0.67 -36.76 -44.99
C ASP A 7 -0.05 -35.70 -44.16
N GLN A 8 -0.06 -36.03 -42.88
CA GLN A 8 0.05 -35.19 -41.70
C GLN A 8 -0.06 -33.68 -41.97
N GLN A 9 -1.19 -33.14 -41.49
CA GLN A 9 -1.35 -31.73 -41.16
C GLN A 9 -0.12 -31.24 -40.40
N ASP A 10 0.58 -30.27 -40.98
CA ASP A 10 1.43 -29.35 -40.25
C ASP A 10 0.55 -28.63 -39.23
N THR A 11 0.37 -29.26 -38.06
CA THR A 11 -0.05 -28.56 -36.85
C THR A 11 1.01 -27.53 -36.59
N GLU A 12 0.69 -26.27 -36.90
CA GLU A 12 1.40 -25.10 -36.44
C GLU A 12 1.76 -25.35 -34.98
N SER A 13 3.04 -25.67 -34.76
CA SER A 13 3.62 -25.69 -33.45
C SER A 13 3.54 -24.26 -32.95
N VAL A 14 2.48 -23.98 -32.21
CA VAL A 14 2.35 -22.81 -31.35
C VAL A 14 3.65 -22.75 -30.58
N SER A 15 4.53 -21.84 -31.00
CA SER A 15 5.79 -21.60 -30.32
C SER A 15 5.39 -21.05 -28.96
N SER A 16 5.31 -21.93 -27.97
CA SER A 16 5.26 -21.58 -26.56
C SER A 16 6.60 -20.95 -26.24
N VAL A 17 6.75 -19.68 -26.60
CA VAL A 17 7.81 -18.81 -26.08
C VAL A 17 7.49 -18.63 -24.60
N ASP A 18 7.94 -19.62 -23.85
CA ASP A 18 8.57 -19.53 -22.55
C ASP A 18 8.23 -18.24 -21.78
N THR A 19 7.03 -18.23 -21.21
CA THR A 19 6.69 -17.25 -20.19
C THR A 19 7.37 -17.71 -18.90
N PHE A 20 8.67 -17.45 -18.78
CA PHE A 20 9.49 -17.57 -17.56
C PHE A 20 9.01 -16.65 -16.41
N ASP A 21 7.78 -16.15 -16.49
CA ASP A 21 7.23 -15.33 -15.43
C ASP A 21 6.53 -16.26 -14.42
N PRO A 22 6.99 -16.33 -13.16
CA PRO A 22 6.32 -17.15 -12.15
C PRO A 22 4.85 -16.73 -12.00
N THR A 23 3.97 -17.73 -11.96
CA THR A 23 2.53 -17.55 -11.68
C THR A 23 2.37 -16.79 -10.35
N PRO A 24 1.42 -15.85 -10.22
CA PRO A 24 1.12 -15.20 -8.95
C PRO A 24 0.90 -16.23 -7.83
N THR A 25 1.46 -16.00 -6.65
CA THR A 25 1.24 -16.87 -5.50
C THR A 25 0.04 -16.37 -4.71
N LEU A 26 -0.86 -17.26 -4.32
CA LEU A 26 -1.89 -16.96 -3.34
C LEU A 26 -1.28 -16.99 -1.94
N ALA A 27 -1.26 -15.85 -1.26
CA ALA A 27 -0.87 -15.78 0.15
C ALA A 27 -2.12 -15.70 1.02
N LEU A 28 -2.18 -16.54 2.06
CA LEU A 28 -3.17 -16.41 3.12
C LEU A 28 -2.78 -15.24 4.02
N LYS A 29 -3.68 -14.29 4.21
CA LYS A 29 -3.54 -13.18 5.15
C LYS A 29 -4.68 -13.21 6.15
N LYS A 30 -4.43 -12.65 7.32
CA LYS A 30 -5.40 -12.43 8.38
C LYS A 30 -5.43 -10.95 8.70
N ILE A 31 -6.60 -10.41 9.01
CA ILE A 31 -6.76 -9.07 9.55
C ILE A 31 -7.59 -9.14 10.82
N THR A 32 -7.20 -8.37 11.84
CA THR A 32 -7.97 -8.24 13.08
C THR A 32 -8.77 -6.94 13.11
N ARG A 33 -9.78 -6.90 13.98
CA ARG A 33 -10.59 -5.70 14.23
C ARG A 33 -9.72 -4.53 14.69
N GLU A 34 -8.74 -4.77 15.54
CA GLU A 34 -7.86 -3.74 16.07
C GLU A 34 -7.05 -3.08 14.95
N GLU A 35 -6.46 -3.87 14.06
CA GLU A 35 -5.73 -3.39 12.87
C GLU A 35 -6.63 -2.59 11.92
N ALA A 36 -7.87 -3.05 11.71
CA ALA A 36 -8.83 -2.34 10.89
C ALA A 36 -9.28 -1.01 11.52
N LEU A 37 -9.46 -0.97 12.85
CA LEU A 37 -9.86 0.24 13.55
C LEU A 37 -8.76 1.30 13.57
N GLU A 38 -7.50 0.89 13.74
CA GLU A 38 -6.35 1.80 13.66
C GLU A 38 -6.31 2.51 12.29
N GLN A 39 -6.57 1.77 11.20
CA GLN A 39 -6.56 2.33 9.84
C GLN A 39 -7.76 3.23 9.52
N THR A 40 -8.92 2.97 10.13
CA THR A 40 -10.20 3.52 9.64
C THR A 40 -10.93 4.45 10.60
N SER A 41 -10.68 4.36 11.91
CA SER A 41 -11.47 5.06 12.94
C SER A 41 -11.50 6.58 12.76
N GLU A 42 -10.36 7.18 12.44
CA GLU A 42 -10.25 8.63 12.20
C GLU A 42 -11.08 9.06 10.98
N HIS A 43 -11.03 8.27 9.90
CA HIS A 43 -11.75 8.55 8.66
C HIS A 43 -13.26 8.38 8.83
N ILE A 44 -13.69 7.29 9.48
CA ILE A 44 -15.10 7.02 9.77
C ILE A 44 -15.68 8.10 10.68
N GLY A 45 -14.91 8.55 11.68
CA GLY A 45 -15.30 9.65 12.55
C GLY A 45 -15.54 10.97 11.82
N LYS A 46 -15.07 11.15 10.58
CA LYS A 46 -15.28 12.36 9.77
C LYS A 46 -16.42 12.21 8.74
N MET A 47 -16.89 11.00 8.47
CA MET A 47 -17.95 10.73 7.50
C MET A 47 -19.28 11.36 7.92
N GLY A 48 -19.99 11.98 6.97
CA GLY A 48 -21.34 12.52 7.20
C GLY A 48 -21.40 13.77 8.09
N LYS A 49 -20.25 14.31 8.51
CA LYS A 49 -20.18 15.58 9.25
C LYS A 49 -20.36 16.81 8.35
N SER A 50 -19.90 16.74 7.10
CA SER A 50 -20.04 17.84 6.13
C SER A 50 -19.81 17.34 4.70
N LYS A 51 -20.62 17.83 3.75
CA LYS A 51 -20.47 17.55 2.30
C LYS A 51 -19.11 17.98 1.75
N PHE A 52 -18.45 18.98 2.36
CA PHE A 52 -17.11 19.42 1.96
C PHE A 52 -16.04 18.42 2.40
N LEU A 53 -16.14 17.93 3.63
CA LEU A 53 -15.25 16.91 4.17
C LEU A 53 -15.40 15.59 3.42
N ASP A 54 -16.61 15.21 3.03
CA ASP A 54 -16.87 13.97 2.29
C ASP A 54 -16.14 13.92 0.94
N LYS A 55 -16.01 15.06 0.24
CA LYS A 55 -15.22 15.14 -1.01
C LYS A 55 -13.72 14.92 -0.77
N LEU A 56 -13.18 15.45 0.32
CA LEU A 56 -11.77 15.28 0.69
C LEU A 56 -11.49 13.89 1.27
N LEU A 57 -12.50 13.25 1.87
CA LEU A 57 -12.42 11.90 2.42
C LEU A 57 -12.39 10.83 1.34
N LYS A 58 -13.04 11.05 0.18
CA LYS A 58 -13.19 10.02 -0.86
C LYS A 58 -11.87 9.31 -1.25
N PRO A 59 -10.74 10.00 -1.52
CA PRO A 59 -9.48 9.33 -1.83
C PRO A 59 -8.90 8.53 -0.65
N ALA A 60 -9.05 9.03 0.57
CA ALA A 60 -8.56 8.36 1.77
C ALA A 60 -9.40 7.12 2.09
N VAL A 61 -10.73 7.23 1.99
CA VAL A 61 -11.68 6.14 2.18
C VAL A 61 -11.48 5.05 1.14
N SER A 62 -11.32 5.41 -0.13
CA SER A 62 -11.09 4.44 -1.21
C SER A 62 -9.84 3.56 -1.02
N LYS A 63 -8.84 4.00 -0.22
CA LYS A 63 -7.63 3.20 0.04
C LYS A 63 -7.89 2.03 0.98
N TRP A 64 -8.74 2.21 1.99
CA TRP A 64 -9.03 1.20 3.00
C TRP A 64 -10.39 0.52 2.83
N LEU A 65 -11.26 1.04 1.96
CA LEU A 65 -12.57 0.48 1.63
C LEU A 65 -12.40 -0.84 0.85
N THR A 66 -12.06 -1.88 1.59
CA THR A 66 -11.78 -3.24 1.11
C THR A 66 -12.58 -4.23 1.95
N GLU A 67 -12.92 -5.37 1.36
CA GLU A 67 -13.78 -6.36 2.02
C GLU A 67 -13.18 -6.89 3.34
N PRO A 68 -11.87 -7.22 3.43
CA PRO A 68 -11.30 -7.72 4.68
C PRO A 68 -11.44 -6.72 5.83
N ILE A 69 -11.18 -5.44 5.57
CA ILE A 69 -11.32 -4.36 6.57
C ILE A 69 -12.80 -4.24 6.97
N LEU A 70 -13.70 -4.20 5.99
CA LEU A 70 -15.13 -4.01 6.26
C LEU A 70 -15.78 -5.18 6.99
N ARG A 71 -15.31 -6.42 6.80
CA ARG A 71 -15.82 -7.62 7.49
C ARG A 71 -15.61 -7.55 9.00
N VAL A 72 -14.44 -7.07 9.44
CA VAL A 72 -14.05 -7.05 10.87
C VAL A 72 -14.45 -5.78 11.61
N LEU A 73 -14.97 -4.76 10.91
CA LEU A 73 -15.46 -3.55 11.56
C LEU A 73 -16.64 -3.85 12.50
N PRO A 74 -16.81 -3.12 13.60
CA PRO A 74 -18.02 -3.20 14.41
C PRO A 74 -19.27 -2.81 13.61
N PRO A 75 -20.45 -3.42 13.86
CA PRO A 75 -21.69 -3.12 13.13
C PRO A 75 -22.03 -1.62 13.09
N LYS A 76 -21.85 -0.91 14.21
CA LYS A 76 -22.05 0.55 14.30
C LYS A 76 -21.23 1.32 13.27
N MET A 77 -19.98 0.90 13.03
CA MET A 77 -19.11 1.54 12.05
C MET A 77 -19.45 1.10 10.63
N LYS A 78 -19.83 -0.17 10.42
CA LYS A 78 -20.35 -0.64 9.13
C LYS A 78 -21.56 0.19 8.69
N HIS A 79 -22.52 0.47 9.57
CA HIS A 79 -23.67 1.32 9.23
C HIS A 79 -23.29 2.75 8.85
N THR A 80 -22.30 3.35 9.51
CA THR A 80 -21.79 4.68 9.13
C THR A 80 -21.18 4.66 7.73
N VAL A 81 -20.35 3.65 7.44
CA VAL A 81 -19.75 3.46 6.12
C VAL A 81 -20.81 3.17 5.06
N HIS A 82 -21.82 2.36 5.39
CA HIS A 82 -22.96 2.04 4.52
C HIS A 82 -23.70 3.31 4.08
N ALA A 83 -24.09 4.15 5.04
CA ALA A 83 -24.78 5.40 4.77
C ALA A 83 -23.94 6.34 3.91
N TRP A 84 -22.62 6.36 4.12
CA TRP A 84 -21.70 7.15 3.30
C TRP A 84 -21.57 6.60 1.87
N CYS A 85 -21.45 5.28 1.71
CA CYS A 85 -21.34 4.59 0.43
C CYS A 85 -22.56 4.80 -0.45
N LEU A 86 -23.77 4.91 0.12
CA LEU A 86 -25.00 5.21 -0.63
C LEU A 86 -24.84 6.42 -1.57
N SER A 87 -24.09 7.44 -1.14
CA SER A 87 -23.88 8.69 -1.90
C SER A 87 -22.59 8.73 -2.72
N HIS A 88 -21.62 7.84 -2.44
CA HIS A 88 -20.24 7.98 -2.95
C HIS A 88 -19.72 6.76 -3.70
N ASP A 89 -20.18 5.56 -3.33
CA ASP A 89 -19.78 4.28 -3.91
C ASP A 89 -20.92 3.23 -3.82
N PRO A 90 -21.81 3.19 -4.82
CA PRO A 90 -22.93 2.25 -4.86
C PRO A 90 -22.50 0.77 -4.91
N MET A 91 -21.30 0.48 -5.41
CA MET A 91 -20.79 -0.89 -5.45
C MET A 91 -20.54 -1.40 -4.04
N TRP A 92 -19.84 -0.62 -3.22
CA TRP A 92 -19.60 -0.98 -1.83
C TRP A 92 -20.84 -0.93 -0.97
N PHE A 93 -21.82 -0.07 -1.28
CA PHE A 93 -23.12 -0.08 -0.61
C PHE A 93 -23.81 -1.45 -0.71
N ASN A 94 -23.90 -2.00 -1.93
CA ASN A 94 -24.52 -3.30 -2.15
C ASN A 94 -23.74 -4.41 -1.45
N LYS A 95 -22.41 -4.42 -1.62
CA LYS A 95 -21.56 -5.47 -1.06
C LYS A 95 -21.57 -5.48 0.47
N LEU A 96 -21.51 -4.31 1.11
CA LEU A 96 -21.55 -4.21 2.57
C LEU A 96 -22.89 -4.68 3.14
N SER A 97 -23.99 -4.52 2.40
CA SER A 97 -25.33 -4.96 2.83
C SER A 97 -25.41 -6.47 3.08
N GLU A 98 -24.54 -7.26 2.46
CA GLU A 98 -24.48 -8.72 2.64
C GLU A 98 -23.97 -9.12 4.03
N PHE A 99 -23.17 -8.28 4.68
CA PHE A 99 -22.48 -8.60 5.95
C PHE A 99 -22.53 -7.44 6.98
N ILE A 100 -23.53 -6.57 6.87
CA ILE A 100 -23.63 -5.36 7.68
C ILE A 100 -23.86 -5.64 9.18
N ASP A 101 -24.59 -6.71 9.49
CA ASP A 101 -24.92 -7.13 10.86
C ASP A 101 -23.93 -8.15 11.43
N GLU A 102 -22.98 -8.63 10.63
CA GLU A 102 -21.97 -9.56 11.10
C GLU A 102 -21.00 -8.84 12.05
N ASP A 103 -20.69 -9.47 13.18
CA ASP A 103 -19.70 -8.95 14.13
C ASP A 103 -18.59 -9.96 14.36
N ILE A 104 -17.54 -9.86 13.53
CA ILE A 104 -16.42 -10.78 13.53
C ILE A 104 -15.16 -10.00 13.93
N SER A 105 -14.33 -10.57 14.80
CA SER A 105 -13.09 -9.93 15.27
C SER A 105 -11.91 -10.18 14.34
N GLU A 106 -11.94 -11.23 13.53
CA GLU A 106 -10.82 -11.66 12.68
C GLU A 106 -11.33 -12.26 11.37
N TRP A 107 -10.65 -11.97 10.26
CA TRP A 107 -11.00 -12.53 8.96
C TRP A 107 -9.76 -12.99 8.20
N GLU A 108 -9.84 -14.20 7.65
CA GLU A 108 -8.80 -14.76 6.79
C GLU A 108 -9.18 -14.59 5.32
N TYR A 109 -8.26 -14.09 4.52
CA TYR A 109 -8.48 -13.82 3.11
C TYR A 109 -7.24 -14.17 2.30
N THR A 110 -7.46 -14.56 1.05
CA THR A 110 -6.39 -14.84 0.10
C THR A 110 -6.10 -13.58 -0.70
N VAL A 111 -4.81 -13.27 -0.84
CA VAL A 111 -4.35 -12.18 -1.70
C VAL A 111 -3.44 -12.77 -2.75
N GLU A 112 -3.71 -12.44 -4.01
CA GLU A 112 -2.76 -12.65 -5.08
C GLU A 112 -1.54 -11.76 -4.85
N VAL A 113 -0.42 -12.38 -4.52
CA VAL A 113 0.88 -11.72 -4.43
C VAL A 113 1.51 -11.78 -5.82
N PRO A 114 1.72 -10.63 -6.48
CA PRO A 114 2.38 -10.62 -7.78
C PRO A 114 3.81 -11.15 -7.62
N ASN A 115 4.13 -12.26 -8.29
CA ASN A 115 5.49 -12.80 -8.31
C ASN A 115 6.36 -12.18 -9.40
N ARG A 116 5.78 -11.37 -10.29
CA ARG A 116 6.52 -10.68 -11.33
C ARG A 116 6.96 -9.32 -10.81
N ARG A 117 8.26 -9.02 -10.89
CA ARG A 117 8.81 -7.70 -10.51
C ARG A 117 8.16 -6.51 -11.25
N LYS A 118 7.56 -6.74 -12.41
CA LYS A 118 6.79 -5.73 -13.17
C LYS A 118 5.38 -5.47 -12.61
N ASP A 119 4.81 -6.46 -11.92
CA ASP A 119 3.45 -6.43 -11.37
C ASP A 119 3.46 -6.12 -9.86
N MET A 120 4.63 -6.21 -9.22
CA MET A 120 4.84 -5.69 -7.87
C MET A 120 4.66 -4.17 -7.87
N VAL A 121 3.95 -3.65 -6.88
CA VAL A 121 3.86 -2.20 -6.65
C VAL A 121 5.27 -1.72 -6.28
N TRP A 122 5.85 -0.88 -7.12
CA TRP A 122 7.12 -0.20 -6.84
C TRP A 122 6.86 0.83 -5.73
N CYS A 123 7.16 0.43 -4.50
CA CYS A 123 6.98 1.25 -3.30
C CYS A 123 8.32 1.79 -2.79
N GLY A 124 8.29 2.99 -2.19
CA GLY A 124 9.48 3.65 -1.65
C GLY A 124 9.90 4.87 -2.47
N MET A 125 10.68 5.74 -1.83
CA MET A 125 11.17 6.97 -2.43
C MET A 125 12.09 6.66 -3.62
N GLY A 126 11.80 7.25 -4.78
CA GLY A 126 12.61 7.07 -6.00
C GLY A 126 12.39 5.78 -6.77
N ALA A 127 11.37 4.99 -6.42
CA ALA A 127 11.01 3.79 -7.18
C ALA A 127 10.53 4.12 -8.62
N ASP A 128 9.93 5.30 -8.81
CA ASP A 128 9.58 5.90 -10.09
C ASP A 128 10.81 6.29 -10.93
N ILE A 129 11.88 6.78 -10.27
CA ILE A 129 13.15 7.12 -10.92
C ILE A 129 13.84 5.85 -11.43
N LEU A 130 13.88 4.79 -10.62
CA LEU A 130 14.42 3.49 -11.03
C LEU A 130 13.68 2.91 -12.26
N ARG A 131 12.40 3.24 -12.45
CA ARG A 131 11.61 2.85 -13.63
C ARG A 131 12.20 3.39 -14.93
N PHE A 132 12.70 4.63 -14.93
CA PHE A 132 13.33 5.23 -16.11
C PHE A 132 14.61 4.50 -16.49
N TYR A 133 15.45 4.15 -15.51
CA TYR A 133 16.69 3.42 -15.77
C TYR A 133 16.44 1.99 -16.26
N VAL A 134 15.45 1.29 -15.71
CA VAL A 134 15.04 -0.02 -16.23
C VAL A 134 14.51 0.07 -17.66
N ALA A 135 13.77 1.14 -17.99
CA ALA A 135 13.32 1.39 -19.35
C ALA A 135 14.48 1.68 -20.31
N ASP A 136 15.47 2.48 -19.88
CA ASP A 136 16.68 2.79 -20.64
C ASP A 136 17.54 1.55 -20.93
N LEU A 137 17.46 0.50 -20.11
CA LEU A 137 18.14 -0.79 -20.35
C LEU A 137 17.39 -1.73 -21.32
N LYS A 138 16.09 -1.50 -21.59
CA LYS A 138 15.30 -2.38 -22.49
C LYS A 138 15.91 -2.56 -23.89
N PRO A 139 16.50 -1.54 -24.54
CA PRO A 139 17.11 -1.70 -25.86
C PRO A 139 18.24 -2.74 -25.89
N LEU A 140 18.93 -3.00 -24.78
CA LEU A 140 20.00 -4.00 -24.69
C LEU A 140 19.52 -5.44 -24.95
N ARG A 141 18.20 -5.68 -24.89
CA ARG A 141 17.60 -6.98 -25.27
C ARG A 141 17.69 -7.25 -26.78
N LYS A 142 17.94 -6.22 -27.59
CA LYS A 142 18.17 -6.33 -29.04
C LYS A 142 19.67 -6.55 -29.30
N ARG A 143 20.00 -7.14 -30.45
CA ARG A 143 21.39 -7.18 -30.93
C ARG A 143 21.82 -5.78 -31.37
N LEU A 144 22.28 -4.98 -30.41
CA LEU A 144 22.84 -3.65 -30.64
C LEU A 144 24.36 -3.71 -30.86
N PRO A 145 24.92 -2.79 -31.66
CA PRO A 145 26.37 -2.58 -31.75
C PRO A 145 27.00 -2.35 -30.38
N GLU A 146 28.25 -2.76 -30.20
CA GLU A 146 28.95 -2.66 -28.90
C GLU A 146 29.03 -1.22 -28.38
N LEU A 147 29.26 -0.26 -29.28
CA LEU A 147 29.38 1.16 -28.93
C LEU A 147 28.07 1.69 -28.33
N GLU A 148 26.93 1.40 -28.95
CA GLU A 148 25.59 1.78 -28.45
C GLU A 148 25.26 1.07 -27.13
N ARG A 149 25.60 -0.23 -26.99
CA ARG A 149 25.42 -0.95 -25.72
C ARG A 149 26.20 -0.28 -24.59
N ARG A 150 27.46 0.09 -24.86
CA ARG A 150 28.35 0.71 -23.88
C ARG A 150 27.86 2.10 -23.48
N GLU A 151 27.31 2.85 -24.42
CA GLU A 151 26.72 4.17 -24.17
C GLU A 151 25.50 4.07 -23.23
N ILE A 152 24.57 3.16 -23.54
CA ILE A 152 23.38 2.90 -22.72
C ILE A 152 23.78 2.49 -21.30
N VAL A 153 24.69 1.52 -21.17
CA VAL A 153 25.17 1.05 -19.85
C VAL A 153 25.84 2.19 -19.07
N ASN A 154 26.67 3.01 -19.72
CA ASN A 154 27.33 4.12 -19.05
C ASN A 154 26.36 5.23 -18.62
N LYS A 155 25.36 5.55 -19.42
CA LYS A 155 24.32 6.52 -19.09
C LYS A 155 23.54 6.04 -17.85
N VAL A 156 23.07 4.80 -17.88
CA VAL A 156 22.33 4.21 -16.75
C VAL A 156 23.21 4.13 -15.49
N ARG A 157 24.46 3.68 -15.62
CA ARG A 157 25.40 3.62 -14.49
C ARG A 157 25.61 4.99 -13.85
N LYS A 158 25.90 6.04 -14.62
CA LYS A 158 26.09 7.40 -14.12
C LYS A 158 24.84 7.92 -13.40
N GLY A 159 23.67 7.73 -14.01
CA GLY A 159 22.41 8.14 -13.43
C GLY A 159 22.08 7.41 -12.12
N LEU A 160 22.37 6.11 -12.05
CA LEU A 160 22.15 5.30 -10.85
C LEU A 160 23.07 5.73 -9.70
N THR A 161 24.34 6.07 -9.98
CA THR A 161 25.27 6.61 -8.97
C THR A 161 24.74 7.91 -8.37
N LEU A 162 24.34 8.88 -9.22
CA LEU A 162 23.79 10.16 -8.76
C LEU A 162 22.49 9.97 -7.95
N PHE A 163 21.64 9.04 -8.39
CA PHE A 163 20.42 8.71 -7.66
C PHE A 163 20.71 8.10 -6.29
N ALA A 164 21.69 7.19 -6.19
CA ALA A 164 22.09 6.60 -4.91
C ALA A 164 22.59 7.66 -3.94
N ASP A 165 23.46 8.58 -4.38
CA ASP A 165 23.97 9.67 -3.55
C ASP A 165 22.82 10.56 -3.02
N PHE A 166 21.89 10.94 -3.90
CA PHE A 166 20.71 11.72 -3.53
C PHE A 166 19.78 10.96 -2.57
N HIS A 167 19.55 9.68 -2.83
CA HIS A 167 18.69 8.85 -2.01
C HIS A 167 19.27 8.69 -0.61
N ASP A 168 20.57 8.45 -0.47
CA ASP A 168 21.25 8.35 0.83
C ASP A 168 21.18 9.66 1.61
N GLU A 169 21.33 10.81 0.95
CA GLU A 169 21.17 12.13 1.59
C GLU A 169 19.73 12.34 2.09
N LYS A 170 18.73 12.01 1.25
CA LYS A 170 17.32 12.13 1.62
C LYS A 170 16.89 11.17 2.73
N MET A 171 17.38 9.94 2.71
CA MET A 171 17.11 8.97 3.77
C MET A 171 17.67 9.44 5.11
N LYS A 172 18.92 9.93 5.13
CA LYS A 172 19.53 10.49 6.35
C LYS A 172 18.75 11.69 6.89
N ALA A 173 18.32 12.60 6.02
CA ALA A 173 17.53 13.76 6.43
C ALA A 173 16.19 13.36 7.06
N MET A 174 15.52 12.36 6.48
CA MET A 174 14.26 11.84 7.00
C MET A 174 14.44 11.06 8.30
N GLU A 175 15.53 10.29 8.45
CA GLU A 175 15.88 9.63 9.71
C GLU A 175 16.12 10.64 10.83
N HIS A 176 16.79 11.75 10.53
CA HIS A 176 16.97 12.85 11.47
C HIS A 176 15.64 13.51 11.87
N GLU A 177 14.78 13.83 10.90
CA GLU A 177 13.47 14.42 11.18
C GLU A 177 12.58 13.48 12.03
N ALA A 178 12.59 12.19 11.74
CA ALA A 178 11.88 11.19 12.53
C ALA A 178 12.41 11.10 13.96
N HIS A 179 13.74 11.18 14.14
CA HIS A 179 14.35 11.21 15.46
C HIS A 179 13.97 12.47 16.25
N ASP A 180 13.95 13.63 15.60
CA ASP A 180 13.57 14.90 16.23
C ASP A 180 12.11 14.92 16.67
N LEU A 181 11.20 14.35 15.86
CA LEU A 181 9.79 14.20 16.22
C LEU A 181 9.60 13.29 17.44
N VAL A 182 10.33 12.17 17.51
CA VAL A 182 10.29 11.26 18.67
C VAL A 182 10.84 11.94 19.92
N GLN A 183 11.88 12.77 19.78
CA GLN A 183 12.44 13.52 20.90
C GLN A 183 11.45 14.59 21.38
N GLN A 184 10.81 15.31 20.46
CA GLN A 184 9.80 16.32 20.79
C GLN A 184 8.59 15.70 21.51
N GLU A 185 8.16 14.50 21.10
CA GLU A 185 7.08 13.77 21.78
C GLU A 185 7.47 13.39 23.22
N ARG A 186 8.69 12.87 23.42
CA ARG A 186 9.21 12.56 24.76
C ARG A 186 9.25 13.80 25.64
N ASP A 187 9.83 14.89 25.14
CA ASP A 187 9.94 16.15 25.87
C ASP A 187 8.55 16.70 26.22
N SER A 188 7.57 16.60 25.32
CA SER A 188 6.18 16.97 25.59
C SER A 188 5.55 16.11 26.70
N THR A 189 5.75 14.79 26.66
CA THR A 189 5.20 13.88 27.69
C THR A 189 5.83 14.09 29.06
N ASP A 190 7.11 14.47 29.11
CA ASP A 190 7.81 14.77 30.35
C ASP A 190 7.36 16.11 30.95
N ILE A 191 7.09 17.12 30.11
CA ILE A 191 6.48 18.39 30.53
C ILE A 191 5.08 18.14 31.12
N GLU A 192 4.24 17.34 30.45
CA GLU A 192 2.92 17.00 30.95
C GLU A 192 2.98 16.27 32.30
N ARG A 193 3.86 15.27 32.43
CA ARG A 193 4.07 14.56 33.70
C ARG A 193 4.53 15.49 34.82
N SER A 194 5.46 16.40 34.52
CA SER A 194 5.93 17.38 35.50
C SER A 194 4.80 18.31 35.94
N ALA A 195 3.98 18.80 35.00
CA ALA A 195 2.84 19.67 35.32
C ALA A 195 1.80 18.96 36.19
N PHE A 196 1.53 17.67 35.93
CA PHE A 196 0.64 16.86 36.76
C PHE A 196 1.17 16.66 38.17
N LEU A 197 2.47 16.38 38.32
CA LEU A 197 3.10 16.23 39.64
C LEU A 197 3.04 17.54 40.44
N THR A 198 3.37 18.67 39.82
CA THR A 198 3.29 19.98 40.47
C THR A 198 1.85 20.35 40.86
N ALA A 199 0.87 20.06 40.01
CA ALA A 199 -0.54 20.30 40.34
C ALA A 199 -1.01 19.42 41.51
N PHE A 200 -0.54 18.17 41.59
CA PHE A 200 -0.85 17.25 42.67
C PHE A 200 -0.21 17.69 44.01
N GLU A 201 1.03 18.17 43.98
CA GLU A 201 1.72 18.73 45.16
C GLU A 201 0.99 19.96 45.70
N LEU A 202 0.63 20.91 44.82
CA LEU A 202 -0.14 22.10 45.20
C LEU A 202 -1.52 21.76 45.79
N GLN A 203 -2.18 20.72 45.25
CA GLN A 203 -3.46 20.26 45.77
C GLN A 203 -3.33 19.60 47.16
N ASN A 204 -2.24 18.88 47.41
CA ASN A 204 -2.00 18.28 48.72
C ASN A 204 -1.62 19.32 49.79
N GLU A 205 -0.86 20.36 49.42
CA GLU A 205 -0.59 21.49 50.33
C GLU A 205 -1.88 22.23 50.69
N ALA A 206 -2.79 22.46 49.73
CA ALA A 206 -4.05 23.15 49.97
C ALA A 206 -5.07 22.38 50.82
N ILE A 207 -4.87 21.07 51.04
CA ILE A 207 -5.74 20.20 51.88
C ILE A 207 -5.16 20.07 53.30
N ALA A 208 -3.90 20.44 53.51
CA ALA A 208 -3.20 20.32 54.79
C ALA A 208 -3.32 21.56 55.69
N ASP A 209 -3.88 22.66 55.17
CA ASP A 209 -4.30 23.88 55.90
C ASP A 209 -5.81 23.85 56.25
#